data_AF-A0A7K5L748-F1
#
_entry.id   AF-A0A7K5L748-F1
#
_cell.length_a   1.000
_cell.length_b   1.000
_cell.length_c   1.000
_cell.angle_alpha   90.00
_cell.angle_beta   90.00
_cell.angle_gamma   90.00
#
_symmetry.space_group_name_H-M   'P 1'
#
loop_
_entity.id
_entity.type
_entity.pdbx_description
1 polymer ?
#
loop_
_entity_poly.entity_id
_entity_poly.type
_entity_poly.pdbx_seq_one_letter_code
_entity_poly.pdbx_strand_id
1 'polypeptide(L)'
;LRRAIEECKRVILALPEHSERQKDAVVRLIHLRLKLQELKDPGEDEPNIRVILEHRFYKEKSKSVKQMCDKCSTIIWGLIQTWYTCTGGSGTPPARPCFPHPHTDTHLCPPGCYYRCHSKCLPLVSRPCVRAQVSHQAEYQLSICPESGLDSQDYRCAECRAPISLRGVPSEARQCDYTGLYYCSSCHWNDLAVVPARAIHNWDFEPRKVSRCSMRYLALMVSRPVLKLREINPLLFNYVEELVEIR
;
A
#
# COMPACT_ATOMS: atom_id res chain seq x y z
N LEU A 1 22.65 -29.14 0.99
CA LEU A 1 21.55 -28.69 0.09
C LEU A 1 21.81 -28.93 -1.39
N ARG A 2 22.90 -28.43 -2.00
CA ARG A 2 23.18 -28.65 -3.44
C ARG A 2 23.18 -30.14 -3.82
N ARG A 3 23.86 -30.99 -3.04
CA ARG A 3 23.83 -32.46 -3.23
C ARG A 3 22.42 -33.06 -3.09
N ALA A 4 21.64 -32.62 -2.12
CA ALA A 4 20.26 -33.09 -1.91
C ALA A 4 19.31 -32.69 -3.05
N ILE A 5 19.54 -31.53 -3.68
CA ILE A 5 18.80 -31.10 -4.88
C ILE A 5 19.10 -32.01 -6.07
N GLU A 6 20.39 -32.33 -6.30
CA GLU A 6 20.76 -33.24 -7.37
C GLU A 6 20.21 -34.65 -7.14
N GLU A 7 20.24 -35.14 -5.91
CA GLU A 7 19.65 -36.44 -5.57
C GLU A 7 18.13 -36.45 -5.79
N CYS A 8 17.44 -35.40 -5.36
CA CYS A 8 16.00 -35.26 -5.57
C CYS A 8 15.62 -35.21 -7.06
N LYS A 9 16.45 -34.56 -7.91
CA LYS A 9 16.26 -34.59 -9.37
C LYS A 9 16.42 -35.99 -9.94
N ARG A 10 17.42 -36.76 -9.50
CA ARG A 10 17.62 -38.15 -9.95
C ARG A 10 16.42 -39.03 -9.59
N VAL A 11 15.87 -38.87 -8.39
CA VAL A 11 14.67 -39.60 -7.95
C VAL A 11 13.46 -39.25 -8.80
N ILE A 12 13.23 -37.97 -9.12
CA ILE A 12 12.10 -37.54 -9.97
C ILE A 12 12.18 -38.17 -11.36
N LEU A 13 13.38 -38.22 -11.95
CA LEU A 13 13.61 -38.80 -13.28
C LEU A 13 13.48 -40.32 -13.32
N ALA A 14 13.65 -41.01 -12.18
CA ALA A 14 13.51 -42.46 -12.08
C ALA A 14 12.08 -42.92 -11.75
N LEU A 15 11.19 -41.99 -11.34
CA LEU A 15 9.81 -42.31 -10.98
C LEU A 15 8.88 -42.25 -12.20
N PRO A 16 7.82 -43.07 -12.24
CA PRO A 16 6.83 -43.01 -13.31
C PRO A 16 6.19 -41.64 -13.40
N GLU A 17 6.03 -41.15 -14.63
CA GLU A 17 5.35 -39.88 -14.91
C GLU A 17 3.93 -39.86 -14.33
N HIS A 18 3.56 -38.72 -13.77
CA HIS A 18 2.26 -38.46 -13.12
C HIS A 18 1.95 -39.27 -11.86
N SER A 19 2.88 -40.08 -11.36
CA SER A 19 2.70 -40.77 -10.08
C SER A 19 2.69 -39.80 -8.90
N GLU A 20 1.92 -40.11 -7.85
CA GLU A 20 1.89 -39.30 -6.61
C GLU A 20 3.28 -39.15 -5.99
N ARG A 21 4.08 -40.22 -6.02
CA ARG A 21 5.48 -40.20 -5.54
C ARG A 21 6.35 -39.23 -6.33
N GLN A 22 6.11 -39.07 -7.63
CA GLN A 22 6.83 -38.10 -8.46
C GLN A 22 6.42 -36.67 -8.08
N LYS A 23 5.13 -36.41 -7.85
CA LYS A 23 4.65 -35.10 -7.38
C LYS A 23 5.24 -34.72 -6.03
N ASP A 24 5.28 -35.65 -5.07
CA ASP A 24 5.89 -35.44 -3.75
C ASP A 24 7.39 -35.11 -3.84
N ALA A 25 8.10 -35.82 -4.72
CA ALA A 25 9.52 -35.56 -4.97
C ALA A 25 9.74 -34.17 -5.60
N VAL A 26 8.85 -33.72 -6.49
CA VAL A 26 8.88 -32.35 -7.05
C VAL A 26 8.65 -31.29 -5.96
N VAL A 27 7.69 -31.49 -5.06
CA VAL A 27 7.46 -30.58 -3.92
C VAL A 27 8.71 -30.50 -3.02
N ARG A 28 9.34 -31.64 -2.72
CA ARG A 28 10.61 -31.68 -1.98
C ARG A 28 11.73 -30.93 -2.69
N LEU A 29 11.84 -31.06 -4.01
CA LEU A 29 12.82 -30.33 -4.82
C LEU A 29 12.61 -28.82 -4.72
N ILE A 30 11.36 -28.36 -4.78
CA ILE A 30 11.00 -26.94 -4.61
C ILE A 30 11.47 -26.45 -3.23
N HIS A 31 11.11 -27.15 -2.14
CA HIS A 31 11.53 -26.78 -0.78
C HIS A 31 13.06 -26.72 -0.63
N LEU A 32 13.79 -27.69 -1.19
CA LEU A 32 15.25 -27.71 -1.13
C LEU A 32 15.88 -26.54 -1.89
N ARG A 33 15.29 -26.14 -3.03
CA ARG A 33 15.75 -24.95 -3.79
C ARG A 33 15.48 -23.65 -3.05
N LEU A 34 14.31 -23.51 -2.43
CA LEU A 34 13.99 -22.34 -1.60
C LEU A 34 14.98 -22.21 -0.45
N LYS A 35 15.25 -23.31 0.27
CA LYS A 35 16.23 -23.32 1.37
C LYS A 35 17.66 -23.05 0.90
N LEU A 36 18.04 -23.49 -0.31
CA LEU A 36 19.35 -23.16 -0.87
C LEU A 36 19.46 -21.68 -1.24
N GLN A 37 18.36 -21.08 -1.68
CA GLN A 37 18.28 -19.65 -1.96
C GLN A 37 18.37 -18.82 -0.68
N GLU A 38 17.72 -19.26 0.41
CA GLU A 38 17.85 -18.66 1.75
C GLU A 38 19.31 -18.66 2.25
N LEU A 39 20.04 -19.76 2.07
CA LEU A 39 21.46 -19.85 2.47
C LEU A 39 22.45 -19.17 1.51
N LYS A 40 22.00 -18.78 0.31
CA LYS A 40 22.82 -18.03 -0.67
C LYS A 40 22.63 -16.53 -0.58
N ASP A 41 21.64 -16.05 0.18
CA ASP A 41 21.53 -14.64 0.52
C ASP A 41 22.78 -14.31 1.37
N PRO A 42 23.72 -13.48 0.86
CA PRO A 42 24.91 -13.12 1.63
C PRO A 42 24.48 -12.46 2.94
N GLY A 43 25.31 -12.64 3.95
CA GLY A 43 25.03 -12.35 5.35
C GLY A 43 24.48 -10.96 5.67
N GLU A 44 24.13 -10.83 6.94
CA GLU A 44 23.43 -9.74 7.62
C GLU A 44 24.23 -8.42 7.70
N ASP A 45 24.96 -8.05 6.65
CA ASP A 45 25.87 -6.90 6.61
C ASP A 45 25.44 -5.77 5.64
N GLU A 46 24.41 -5.97 4.80
CA GLU A 46 23.73 -4.81 4.19
C GLU A 46 22.77 -4.21 5.24
N PRO A 47 22.79 -2.89 5.50
CA PRO A 47 21.81 -2.29 6.38
C PRO A 47 20.43 -2.68 5.86
N ASN A 48 19.63 -3.35 6.69
CA ASN A 48 18.31 -3.86 6.34
C ASN A 48 17.32 -2.74 5.94
N ILE A 49 17.77 -1.49 5.94
CA ILE A 49 16.99 -0.28 5.71
C ILE A 49 17.52 0.43 4.47
N ARG A 50 16.68 0.54 3.44
CA ARG A 50 16.92 1.40 2.27
C ARG A 50 16.04 2.64 2.37
N VAL A 51 16.62 3.83 2.18
CA VAL A 51 15.87 5.09 2.24
C VAL A 51 15.63 5.62 0.83
N ILE A 52 14.38 5.76 0.41
CA ILE A 52 13.99 6.27 -0.92
C ILE A 52 12.80 7.22 -0.76
N LEU A 53 12.93 8.48 -1.18
CA LEU A 53 11.87 9.49 -1.03
C LEU A 53 11.28 9.51 0.40
N GLU A 54 12.18 9.51 1.40
CA GLU A 54 11.89 9.44 2.84
C GLU A 54 11.17 8.16 3.33
N HIS A 55 10.91 7.20 2.45
CA HIS A 55 10.49 5.87 2.87
C HIS A 55 11.68 5.14 3.48
N ARG A 56 11.53 4.60 4.70
CA ARG A 56 12.47 3.66 5.31
C ARG A 56 12.01 2.24 5.01
N PHE A 57 12.58 1.61 3.99
CA PHE A 57 12.22 0.29 3.48
C PHE A 57 13.00 -0.82 4.17
N TYR A 58 12.28 -1.78 4.76
CA TYR A 58 12.84 -2.97 5.38
C TYR A 58 12.66 -4.18 4.48
N LYS A 59 13.71 -5.00 4.33
CA LYS A 59 13.63 -6.27 3.59
C LYS A 59 12.82 -7.27 4.42
N GLU A 60 11.73 -7.78 3.84
CA GLU A 60 10.89 -8.77 4.49
C GLU A 60 11.37 -10.18 4.11
N LYS A 61 11.65 -11.01 5.12
CA LYS A 61 12.02 -12.42 4.94
C LYS A 61 10.75 -13.27 5.03
N SER A 62 10.38 -13.85 3.89
CA SER A 62 9.41 -14.94 3.69
C SER A 62 8.32 -15.14 4.75
N LYS A 63 7.17 -14.49 4.55
CA LYS A 63 5.89 -14.86 5.18
C LYS A 63 4.98 -15.40 4.09
N SER A 64 4.29 -16.51 4.32
CA SER A 64 3.37 -17.21 3.38
C SER A 64 2.17 -16.37 2.89
N VAL A 65 2.16 -15.08 3.16
CA VAL A 65 1.05 -14.18 2.85
C VAL A 65 1.32 -13.47 1.53
N LYS A 66 0.39 -13.63 0.58
CA LYS A 66 0.38 -12.89 -0.68
C LYS A 66 0.19 -11.41 -0.39
N GLN A 67 1.11 -10.57 -0.86
CA GLN A 67 1.00 -9.12 -0.77
C GLN A 67 0.81 -8.54 -2.16
N MET A 68 0.19 -7.36 -2.28
CA MET A 68 0.20 -6.64 -3.56
C MET A 68 1.28 -5.56 -3.53
N CYS A 69 1.98 -5.39 -4.64
CA CYS A 69 2.98 -4.35 -4.81
C CYS A 69 2.30 -3.00 -5.08
N ASP A 70 2.59 -1.99 -4.26
CA ASP A 70 2.12 -0.61 -4.45
C ASP A 70 2.69 0.06 -5.71
N LYS A 71 3.80 -0.45 -6.27
CA LYS A 71 4.41 0.14 -7.46
C LYS A 71 3.82 -0.38 -8.78
N CYS A 72 3.65 -1.69 -8.90
CA CYS A 72 3.25 -2.34 -10.16
C CYS A 72 1.90 -3.06 -10.08
N SER A 73 1.24 -3.03 -8.92
CA SER A 73 -0.07 -3.64 -8.68
C SER A 73 -0.15 -5.15 -8.90
N THR A 74 0.99 -5.82 -9.01
CA THR A 74 1.06 -7.29 -9.11
C THR A 74 1.36 -7.94 -7.76
N ILE A 75 1.02 -9.22 -7.65
CA ILE A 75 1.25 -10.00 -6.44
C ILE A 75 2.74 -10.16 -6.17
N ILE A 76 3.13 -9.89 -4.92
CA ILE A 76 4.38 -10.28 -4.30
C ILE A 76 4.18 -11.67 -3.69
N TRP A 77 4.91 -12.63 -4.23
CA TRP A 77 4.90 -14.01 -3.75
C TRP A 77 5.96 -14.17 -2.67
N GLY A 78 5.60 -13.87 -1.43
CA GLY A 78 6.54 -13.74 -0.30
C GLY A 78 7.47 -14.94 -0.06
N LEU A 79 7.09 -16.15 -0.48
CA LEU A 79 7.93 -17.35 -0.36
C LEU A 79 9.06 -17.46 -1.41
N ILE A 80 8.93 -16.75 -2.53
CA ILE A 80 9.82 -16.90 -3.69
C ILE A 80 10.43 -15.57 -4.17
N GLN A 81 9.91 -14.44 -3.69
CA GLN A 81 10.33 -13.10 -4.08
C GLN A 81 10.79 -12.30 -2.87
N THR A 82 11.95 -11.65 -2.99
CA THR A 82 12.36 -10.59 -2.08
C THR A 82 11.53 -9.35 -2.30
N TRP A 83 11.09 -8.72 -1.22
CA TRP A 83 10.27 -7.51 -1.23
C TRP A 83 10.53 -6.65 -0.01
N TYR A 84 10.04 -5.42 -0.07
CA TYR A 84 10.32 -4.38 0.91
C TYR A 84 9.05 -3.73 1.40
N THR A 85 9.02 -3.35 2.68
CA THR A 85 7.93 -2.59 3.30
C THR A 85 8.45 -1.32 3.95
N CYS A 86 7.78 -0.19 3.71
CA CYS A 86 8.03 1.04 4.44
C CYS A 86 7.33 1.01 5.80
N THR A 87 8.08 1.20 6.89
CA THR A 87 7.54 1.25 8.27
C THR A 87 7.29 2.66 8.78
N GLY A 88 7.59 3.69 7.97
CA GLY A 88 7.31 5.09 8.34
C GLY A 88 8.00 5.57 9.61
N GLY A 89 9.12 4.96 9.99
CA GLY A 89 9.99 5.43 11.08
C GLY A 89 9.93 4.64 12.40
N SER A 90 8.97 3.72 12.59
CA SER A 90 8.80 2.97 13.86
C SER A 90 9.85 1.89 14.13
N GLY A 91 10.85 1.71 13.26
CA GLY A 91 11.95 0.76 13.46
C GLY A 91 11.59 -0.71 13.23
N THR A 92 10.30 -1.09 13.36
CA THR A 92 9.82 -2.46 13.21
C THR A 92 8.58 -2.54 12.31
N PRO A 93 8.55 -3.45 11.31
CA PRO A 93 7.32 -3.77 10.60
C PRO A 93 6.36 -4.53 11.52
N PRO A 94 5.03 -4.35 11.38
CA PRO A 94 4.06 -5.10 12.18
C PRO A 94 4.25 -6.61 11.98
N ALA A 95 4.14 -7.38 13.07
CA ALA A 95 4.42 -8.81 13.08
C ALA A 95 3.53 -9.60 12.08
N ARG A 96 2.33 -9.09 11.78
CA ARG A 96 1.40 -9.63 10.80
C ARG A 96 1.20 -8.66 9.62
N PRO A 97 0.98 -9.16 8.40
CA PRO A 97 0.57 -8.31 7.29
C PRO A 97 -0.80 -7.72 7.58
N CYS A 98 -0.80 -6.41 7.85
CA CYS A 98 -2.02 -5.66 8.09
C CYS A 98 -2.64 -5.28 6.74
N PHE A 99 -3.93 -5.57 6.59
CA PHE A 99 -4.75 -5.12 5.48
C PHE A 99 -5.63 -3.98 6.00
N PRO A 100 -5.54 -2.76 5.44
CA PRO A 100 -6.56 -1.76 5.70
C PRO A 100 -7.88 -2.27 5.11
N HIS A 101 -8.82 -2.68 5.97
CA HIS A 101 -10.19 -2.99 5.57
C HIS A 101 -11.10 -1.84 6.01
N PRO A 102 -11.96 -1.33 5.11
CA PRO A 102 -12.79 -0.15 5.40
C PRO A 102 -13.97 -0.39 6.36
N HIS A 103 -14.19 -1.62 6.86
CA HIS A 103 -15.41 -1.98 7.59
C HIS A 103 -15.24 -2.89 8.82
N THR A 104 -14.03 -3.05 9.36
CA THR A 104 -13.86 -3.84 10.58
C THR A 104 -13.18 -3.01 11.65
N ASP A 105 -13.92 -2.78 12.74
CA ASP A 105 -13.58 -2.09 13.98
C ASP A 105 -12.48 -2.83 14.79
N THR A 106 -11.49 -3.37 14.09
CA THR A 106 -10.36 -4.08 14.66
C THR A 106 -9.10 -3.30 14.32
N HIS A 107 -8.79 -2.34 15.18
CA HIS A 107 -7.51 -1.61 15.24
C HIS A 107 -6.34 -2.57 15.51
N LEU A 108 -5.97 -3.45 14.56
CA LEU A 108 -4.78 -4.28 14.70
C LEU A 108 -3.50 -3.63 14.15
N CYS A 109 -3.59 -2.47 13.50
CA CYS A 109 -2.42 -1.79 12.97
C CYS A 109 -2.47 -0.28 13.24
N PRO A 110 -1.41 0.32 13.81
CA PRO A 110 -1.31 1.77 13.89
C PRO A 110 -1.30 2.39 12.47
N PRO A 111 -1.74 3.64 12.30
CA PRO A 111 -1.62 4.34 11.01
C PRO A 111 -0.16 4.50 10.58
N GLY A 112 0.12 4.30 9.30
CA GLY A 112 1.48 4.27 8.77
C GLY A 112 1.53 4.29 7.25
N CYS A 113 2.74 4.41 6.70
CA CYS A 113 2.92 4.44 5.25
C CYS A 113 2.64 3.07 4.60
N TYR A 114 3.21 1.99 5.14
CA TYR A 114 2.99 0.61 4.68
C TYR A 114 3.16 0.37 3.18
N TYR A 115 3.98 1.18 2.51
CA TYR A 115 4.28 0.99 1.10
C TYR A 115 5.03 -0.32 0.90
N ARG A 116 4.50 -1.24 0.09
CA ARG A 116 5.07 -2.55 -0.21
C ARG A 116 5.51 -2.61 -1.66
N CYS A 117 6.71 -3.09 -1.93
CA CYS A 117 7.15 -3.30 -3.31
C CYS A 117 8.08 -4.48 -3.49
N HIS A 118 8.07 -5.07 -4.69
CA HIS A 118 9.08 -6.05 -5.09
C HIS A 118 10.47 -5.41 -5.03
N SER A 119 11.51 -6.23 -4.84
CA SER A 119 12.90 -5.78 -4.99
C SER A 119 13.15 -5.05 -6.32
N LYS A 120 12.65 -5.60 -7.44
CA LYS A 120 12.74 -4.98 -8.78
C LYS A 120 11.98 -3.65 -8.91
N CYS A 121 10.98 -3.41 -8.06
CA CYS A 121 10.15 -2.22 -8.08
C CYS A 121 10.65 -1.12 -7.14
N LEU A 122 11.53 -1.46 -6.20
CA LEU A 122 12.11 -0.54 -5.23
C LEU A 122 12.80 0.69 -5.87
N PRO A 123 13.67 0.55 -6.90
CA PRO A 123 14.27 1.73 -7.54
C PRO A 123 13.27 2.54 -8.39
N LEU A 124 12.07 2.02 -8.63
CA LEU A 124 11.03 2.69 -9.41
C LEU A 124 10.02 3.43 -8.53
N VAL A 125 10.17 3.39 -7.19
CA VAL A 125 9.28 4.14 -6.28
C VAL A 125 9.35 5.63 -6.63
N SER A 126 8.21 6.20 -6.96
CA SER A 126 8.09 7.55 -7.51
C SER A 126 7.31 8.51 -6.62
N ARG A 127 6.84 8.04 -5.46
CA ARG A 127 6.04 8.84 -4.52
C ARG A 127 6.79 9.03 -3.20
N PRO A 128 6.66 10.18 -2.53
CA PRO A 128 7.21 10.39 -1.21
C PRO A 128 6.47 9.60 -0.13
N CYS A 129 7.15 9.38 1.00
CA CYS A 129 6.56 8.72 2.14
C CYS A 129 5.44 9.56 2.76
N VAL A 130 4.21 9.05 2.70
CA VAL A 130 3.02 9.70 3.29
C VAL A 130 3.23 10.02 4.78
N ARG A 131 3.95 9.18 5.53
CA ARG A 131 4.24 9.46 6.94
C ARG A 131 5.23 10.59 7.14
N ALA A 132 6.23 10.71 6.26
CA ALA A 132 7.12 11.87 6.27
C ALA A 132 6.35 13.14 5.88
N GLN A 133 5.51 13.06 4.84
CA GLN A 133 4.64 14.16 4.43
C GLN A 133 3.78 14.69 5.59
N VAL A 134 3.05 13.82 6.30
CA VAL A 134 2.24 14.22 7.47
C VAL A 134 3.10 14.80 8.61
N SER A 135 4.36 14.34 8.75
CA SER A 135 5.27 14.89 9.75
C SER A 135 5.71 16.32 9.43
N HIS A 136 5.86 16.65 8.14
CA HIS A 136 6.27 17.99 7.68
C HIS A 136 5.09 18.95 7.59
N GLN A 137 3.96 18.49 7.03
CA GLN A 137 2.76 19.28 6.80
C GLN A 137 1.51 18.44 7.12
N ALA A 138 0.92 18.73 8.27
CA ALA A 138 -0.30 18.07 8.74
C ALA A 138 -1.51 18.97 8.50
N GLU A 139 -1.95 19.07 7.24
CA GLU A 139 -3.08 19.91 6.85
C GLU A 139 -4.09 19.12 6.01
N TYR A 140 -5.37 19.50 6.08
CA TYR A 140 -6.42 18.89 5.28
C TYR A 140 -6.73 19.74 4.05
N GLN A 141 -7.03 19.08 2.93
CA GLN A 141 -7.78 19.70 1.84
C GLN A 141 -9.25 19.82 2.28
N LEU A 142 -9.74 21.05 2.37
CA LEU A 142 -11.08 21.36 2.87
C LEU A 142 -12.08 21.71 1.77
N SER A 143 -11.64 21.84 0.52
CA SER A 143 -12.56 21.90 -0.62
C SER A 143 -13.12 20.50 -0.90
N ILE A 144 -14.44 20.39 -1.07
CA ILE A 144 -15.06 19.11 -1.47
C ILE A 144 -14.64 18.80 -2.90
N CYS A 145 -13.86 17.73 -3.09
CA CYS A 145 -13.38 17.24 -4.39
C CYS A 145 -12.96 18.40 -5.31
N PRO A 146 -11.80 19.04 -5.07
CA PRO A 146 -11.31 20.18 -5.85
C PRO A 146 -10.88 19.72 -7.25
N GLU A 147 -11.85 19.31 -8.05
CA GLU A 147 -11.67 18.68 -9.34
C GLU A 147 -10.95 19.62 -10.28
N SER A 148 -9.86 19.12 -10.82
CA SER A 148 -9.15 19.72 -11.95
C SER A 148 -9.21 18.68 -13.06
N GLY A 149 -9.73 19.07 -14.22
CA GLY A 149 -9.94 18.16 -15.34
C GLY A 149 -8.67 17.39 -15.72
N LEU A 150 -8.80 16.20 -16.31
CA LEU A 150 -7.65 15.35 -16.65
C LEU A 150 -6.66 16.03 -17.62
N ASP A 151 -7.12 17.00 -18.41
CA ASP A 151 -6.34 17.89 -19.27
C ASP A 151 -5.31 18.71 -18.48
N SER A 152 -5.67 19.21 -17.30
CA SER A 152 -4.76 19.96 -16.40
C SER A 152 -3.59 19.10 -15.87
N GLN A 153 -3.68 17.77 -16.01
CA GLN A 153 -2.64 16.83 -15.62
C GLN A 153 -1.92 16.23 -16.85
N ASP A 154 -2.07 16.83 -18.03
CA ASP A 154 -1.52 16.35 -19.31
C ASP A 154 -1.99 14.94 -19.69
N TYR A 155 -3.22 14.57 -19.30
CA TYR A 155 -3.73 13.21 -19.46
C TYR A 155 -2.84 12.14 -18.83
N ARG A 156 -2.26 12.45 -17.66
CA ARG A 156 -1.38 11.55 -16.92
C ARG A 156 -1.85 11.39 -15.50
N CYS A 157 -1.55 10.22 -14.94
CA CYS A 157 -1.77 9.92 -13.54
C CYS A 157 -1.05 10.95 -12.65
N ALA A 158 -1.76 11.53 -11.70
CA ALA A 158 -1.24 12.48 -10.72
C ALA A 158 -0.02 11.95 -9.94
N GLU A 159 0.08 10.62 -9.79
CA GLU A 159 1.13 10.00 -8.98
C GLU A 159 2.27 9.42 -9.80
N CYS A 160 1.99 8.51 -10.74
CA CYS A 160 3.04 7.83 -11.50
C CYS A 160 3.34 8.47 -12.85
N ARG A 161 2.60 9.51 -13.24
CA ARG A 161 2.67 10.20 -14.54
C ARG A 161 2.49 9.30 -15.76
N ALA A 162 2.08 8.05 -15.57
CA ALA A 162 1.69 7.16 -16.66
C ALA A 162 0.51 7.78 -17.43
N PRO A 163 0.49 7.67 -18.77
CA PRO A 163 -0.61 8.19 -19.57
C PRO A 163 -1.92 7.48 -19.21
N ILE A 164 -2.98 8.26 -19.06
CA ILE A 164 -4.35 7.80 -18.82
C ILE A 164 -5.08 7.90 -20.15
N SER A 165 -5.63 6.79 -20.62
CA SER A 165 -6.40 6.78 -21.86
C SER A 165 -7.84 7.19 -21.55
N LEU A 166 -8.40 8.10 -22.36
CA LEU A 166 -9.84 8.36 -22.37
C LEU A 166 -10.63 7.25 -23.08
N ARG A 167 -9.95 6.37 -23.81
CA ARG A 167 -10.56 5.29 -24.60
C ARG A 167 -10.08 3.92 -24.08
N GLY A 168 -10.92 3.27 -23.28
CA GLY A 168 -10.84 1.84 -22.99
C GLY A 168 -10.10 1.39 -21.71
N VAL A 169 -10.63 0.31 -21.13
CA VAL A 169 -10.02 -0.54 -20.09
C VAL A 169 -8.71 -1.12 -20.65
N PRO A 170 -7.58 -1.16 -19.90
CA PRO A 170 -7.46 -1.16 -18.43
C PRO A 170 -6.98 0.16 -17.79
N SER A 171 -6.89 1.26 -18.56
CA SER A 171 -6.30 2.54 -18.12
C SER A 171 -7.34 3.64 -17.90
N GLU A 172 -8.54 3.28 -17.46
CA GLU A 172 -9.58 4.25 -17.13
C GLU A 172 -9.13 5.15 -15.97
N ALA A 173 -9.37 6.45 -16.13
CA ALA A 173 -9.06 7.45 -15.12
C ALA A 173 -9.91 7.21 -13.86
N ARG A 174 -9.27 7.20 -12.69
CA ARG A 174 -9.96 7.16 -11.39
C ARG A 174 -9.73 8.46 -10.65
N GLN A 175 -10.82 9.17 -10.37
CA GLN A 175 -10.76 10.41 -9.60
C GLN A 175 -10.70 10.12 -8.09
N CYS A 176 -9.82 10.81 -7.38
CA CYS A 176 -9.74 10.75 -5.93
C CYS A 176 -10.62 11.84 -5.31
N ASP A 177 -11.65 11.47 -4.55
CA ASP A 177 -12.60 12.44 -3.97
C ASP A 177 -11.93 13.45 -3.01
N TYR A 178 -10.84 13.04 -2.32
CA TYR A 178 -10.11 13.93 -1.42
C TYR A 178 -9.28 15.02 -2.14
N THR A 179 -8.64 14.69 -3.27
CA THR A 179 -7.70 15.60 -3.95
C THR A 179 -8.26 16.20 -5.23
N GLY A 180 -9.35 15.67 -5.76
CA GLY A 180 -9.92 16.05 -7.06
C GLY A 180 -9.08 15.60 -8.26
N LEU A 181 -7.90 15.00 -8.04
CA LEU A 181 -6.96 14.60 -9.08
C LEU A 181 -7.30 13.21 -9.66
N TYR A 182 -6.73 12.91 -10.84
CA TYR A 182 -6.99 11.66 -11.56
C TYR A 182 -5.77 10.73 -11.55
N TYR A 183 -6.05 9.43 -11.40
CA TYR A 183 -5.05 8.40 -11.18
C TYR A 183 -5.32 7.20 -12.10
N CYS A 184 -4.27 6.45 -12.43
CA CYS A 184 -4.42 5.17 -13.09
C CYS A 184 -4.90 4.08 -12.10
N SER A 185 -5.38 2.96 -12.63
CA SER A 185 -5.83 1.80 -11.86
C SER A 185 -4.78 1.21 -10.91
N SER A 186 -3.49 1.48 -11.15
CA SER A 186 -2.40 1.05 -10.27
C SER A 186 -2.16 1.97 -9.07
N CYS A 187 -2.46 3.25 -9.19
CA CYS A 187 -2.25 4.24 -8.13
C CYS A 187 -3.49 4.45 -7.25
N HIS A 188 -4.66 4.15 -7.82
CA HIS A 188 -5.95 4.31 -7.16
C HIS A 188 -6.71 2.99 -7.19
N TRP A 189 -6.76 2.25 -6.09
CA TRP A 189 -7.44 0.93 -6.04
C TRP A 189 -8.92 1.02 -5.64
N ASN A 190 -9.49 2.23 -5.65
CA ASN A 190 -10.81 2.51 -5.11
C ASN A 190 -10.86 2.23 -3.59
N ASP A 191 -9.76 2.53 -2.90
CA ASP A 191 -9.71 2.55 -1.45
C ASP A 191 -10.78 3.54 -0.94
N LEU A 192 -11.42 3.23 0.19
CA LEU A 192 -12.48 4.05 0.76
C LEU A 192 -11.98 4.79 1.99
N ALA A 193 -12.34 6.06 2.11
CA ALA A 193 -12.09 6.87 3.31
C ALA A 193 -13.17 7.96 3.46
N VAL A 194 -13.43 8.39 4.69
CA VAL A 194 -14.21 9.60 4.95
C VAL A 194 -13.41 10.81 4.52
N VAL A 195 -14.03 11.73 3.76
CA VAL A 195 -13.37 12.93 3.24
C VAL A 195 -13.66 14.12 4.19
N PRO A 196 -12.63 14.71 4.82
CA PRO A 196 -12.80 15.75 5.84
C PRO A 196 -13.63 16.94 5.38
N ALA A 197 -13.44 17.41 4.14
CA ALA A 197 -14.23 18.48 3.55
C ALA A 197 -15.74 18.18 3.58
N ARG A 198 -16.15 16.96 3.25
CA ARG A 198 -17.57 16.55 3.25
C ARG A 198 -18.13 16.41 4.66
N ALA A 199 -17.35 15.85 5.58
CA ALA A 199 -17.74 15.75 6.98
C ALA A 199 -17.93 17.15 7.61
N ILE A 200 -17.03 18.10 7.31
CA ILE A 200 -17.08 19.44 7.89
C ILE A 200 -18.17 20.31 7.25
N HIS A 201 -18.32 20.27 5.93
CA HIS A 201 -19.26 21.16 5.24
C HIS A 201 -20.67 20.60 5.18
N ASN A 202 -20.83 19.28 5.09
CA ASN A 202 -22.12 18.64 4.84
C ASN A 202 -22.54 17.65 5.95
N TRP A 203 -21.76 17.49 7.02
CA TRP A 203 -21.95 16.43 8.01
C TRP A 203 -22.05 15.03 7.37
N ASP A 204 -21.36 14.84 6.24
CA ASP A 204 -21.40 13.62 5.42
C ASP A 204 -20.17 12.75 5.74
N PHE A 205 -20.42 11.62 6.40
CA PHE A 205 -19.41 10.63 6.78
C PHE A 205 -19.41 9.39 5.85
N GLU A 206 -20.15 9.42 4.73
CA GLU A 206 -20.17 8.31 3.78
C GLU A 206 -18.77 8.15 3.14
N PRO A 207 -18.15 6.96 3.17
CA PRO A 207 -16.83 6.76 2.59
C PRO A 207 -16.82 7.01 1.07
N ARG A 208 -15.82 7.75 0.61
CA ARG A 208 -15.61 8.04 -0.82
C ARG A 208 -14.37 7.33 -1.34
N LYS A 209 -14.37 7.07 -2.65
CA LYS A 209 -13.25 6.49 -3.37
C LYS A 209 -12.10 7.49 -3.40
N VAL A 210 -10.94 7.08 -2.89
CA VAL A 210 -9.74 7.90 -2.83
C VAL A 210 -8.52 7.13 -3.32
N SER A 211 -7.47 7.86 -3.72
CA SER A 211 -6.19 7.25 -4.07
C SER A 211 -5.61 6.53 -2.85
N ARG A 212 -4.73 5.53 -3.06
CA ARG A 212 -4.14 4.85 -1.90
C ARG A 212 -3.32 5.81 -1.04
N CYS A 213 -2.62 6.74 -1.67
CA CYS A 213 -1.84 7.76 -0.98
C CYS A 213 -2.76 8.57 -0.05
N SER A 214 -3.88 9.05 -0.59
CA SER A 214 -4.89 9.81 0.15
C SER A 214 -5.51 9.01 1.30
N MET A 215 -5.88 7.74 1.09
CA MET A 215 -6.40 6.89 2.17
C MET A 215 -5.41 6.78 3.32
N ARG A 216 -4.13 6.50 3.03
CA ARG A 216 -3.07 6.40 4.05
C ARG A 216 -2.81 7.73 4.75
N TYR A 217 -2.87 8.84 4.01
CA TYR A 217 -2.72 10.19 4.55
C TYR A 217 -3.84 10.50 5.54
N LEU A 218 -5.10 10.30 5.13
CA LEU A 218 -6.28 10.52 5.96
C LEU A 218 -6.25 9.65 7.23
N ALA A 219 -5.85 8.38 7.11
CA ALA A 219 -5.69 7.50 8.27
C ALA A 219 -4.63 7.99 9.27
N LEU A 220 -3.54 8.61 8.79
CA LEU A 220 -2.50 9.21 9.65
C LEU A 220 -2.95 10.54 10.29
N MET A 221 -3.84 11.26 9.62
CA MET A 221 -4.31 12.58 10.04
C MET A 221 -5.45 12.53 11.05
N VAL A 222 -6.25 11.46 11.08
CA VAL A 222 -7.42 11.30 11.98
C VAL A 222 -7.08 11.58 13.45
N SER A 223 -5.90 11.17 13.92
CA SER A 223 -5.49 11.37 15.33
C SER A 223 -4.82 12.72 15.58
N ARG A 224 -4.73 13.60 14.59
CA ARG A 224 -4.08 14.91 14.73
C ARG A 224 -5.12 16.02 14.96
N PRO A 225 -5.00 16.81 16.04
CA PRO A 225 -5.95 17.88 16.36
C PRO A 225 -5.66 19.15 15.54
N VAL A 226 -5.72 19.05 14.21
CA VAL A 226 -5.40 20.16 13.29
C VAL A 226 -6.64 20.89 12.77
N LEU A 227 -7.84 20.35 13.01
CA LEU A 227 -9.10 20.93 12.56
C LEU A 227 -9.66 21.87 13.61
N LYS A 228 -9.84 23.13 13.21
CA LYS A 228 -10.50 24.14 14.02
C LYS A 228 -11.92 24.36 13.52
N LEU A 229 -12.82 23.45 13.89
CA LEU A 229 -14.17 23.38 13.30
C LEU A 229 -14.96 24.70 13.41
N ARG A 230 -14.81 25.43 14.52
CA ARG A 230 -15.47 26.74 14.73
C ARG A 230 -14.99 27.82 13.77
N GLU A 231 -13.72 27.78 13.39
CA GLU A 231 -13.17 28.73 12.41
C GLU A 231 -13.58 28.33 10.98
N ILE A 232 -13.67 27.03 10.70
CA ILE A 232 -13.94 26.50 9.35
C ILE A 232 -15.43 26.54 8.99
N ASN A 233 -16.30 26.10 9.89
CA ASN A 233 -17.75 26.06 9.68
C ASN A 233 -18.49 26.38 10.99
N PRO A 234 -18.54 27.66 11.41
CA PRO A 234 -19.21 28.05 12.66
C PRO A 234 -20.70 27.72 12.65
N LEU A 235 -21.35 27.75 11.48
CA LEU A 235 -22.78 27.49 11.35
C LEU A 235 -23.13 26.05 11.68
N LEU A 236 -22.23 25.09 11.47
CA LEU A 236 -22.47 23.66 11.74
C LEU A 236 -22.96 23.40 13.17
N PHE A 237 -22.41 24.14 14.15
CA PHE A 237 -22.80 24.02 15.57
C PHE A 237 -24.26 24.42 15.84
N ASN A 238 -24.92 25.12 14.92
CA ASN A 238 -26.34 25.48 15.05
C ASN A 238 -27.26 24.41 14.47
N TYR A 239 -26.74 23.51 13.63
CA TYR A 239 -27.52 22.56 12.85
C TYR A 239 -27.27 21.10 13.24
N VAL A 240 -26.24 20.82 14.03
CA VAL A 240 -25.86 19.49 14.49
C VAL A 240 -25.98 19.42 16.00
N GLU A 241 -26.98 18.69 16.50
CA GLU A 241 -27.28 18.58 17.92
C GLU A 241 -26.08 18.06 18.74
N GLU A 242 -25.38 17.06 18.20
CA GLU A 242 -24.22 16.44 18.86
C GLU A 242 -23.04 17.40 19.06
N LEU A 243 -22.97 18.50 18.29
CA LEU A 243 -21.96 19.54 18.47
C LEU A 243 -22.40 20.66 19.41
N VAL A 244 -23.70 20.81 19.66
CA VAL A 244 -24.25 21.82 20.59
C VAL A 244 -23.81 21.52 22.02
N GLU A 245 -23.72 20.26 22.41
CA GLU A 245 -23.32 19.81 23.75
C GLU A 245 -21.82 20.04 24.05
N ILE A 246 -21.01 20.26 23.01
CA ILE A 246 -19.54 20.43 23.10
C ILE A 246 -19.15 21.92 22.89
N ARG A 247 -20.08 22.84 23.14
CA ARG A 247 -19.89 24.29 22.98
C ARG A 247 -19.06 24.93 24.10
#